data_AF-A0AAV4H908-F1
#
_entry.id   AF-A0AAV4H908-F1
#
_cell.length_a   1.000
_cell.length_b   1.000
_cell.length_c   1.000
_cell.angle_alpha   90.00
_cell.angle_beta   90.00
_cell.angle_gamma   90.00
#
_symmetry.space_group_name_H-M   'P 1'
#
loop_
_entity.id
_entity.type
_entity.pdbx_description
1 polymer ?
#
loop_
_entity_poly.entity_id
_entity_poly.type
_entity_poly.pdbx_seq_one_letter_code
_entity_poly.pdbx_strand_id
1 'polypeptide(L)'
;MKITITHNKRLRPPSLLLRYKWYISLNYKSSSGTEGTEVMDMKDITFEADLGLNQKDSWVKINHQQMGFYRVLYPDAMWASFSTHLVQTDPDQWKLSSPDRSGLLNDAFSLAAAGLVSYEVPLQLMSYLAKEREYVPWASALTGVSYIHRMLRLDPEFGLWTKFLGDQVRPAVTALGFSDEDTQPYITRILRPMLMSTALWTDDEQTLAYVQNEFRAWLDNGTIPTSVNTRGTVYAYGLEQFGTDRDWESLWQRYLVESSPQEKERIMDALARARQPHLIMRLLNYAKEGKHIRRQDFFTVVADVGRNPAAFGLLWDWTRANYQSFVDRFSITDRYFGRMLYYMTRDYNTEFKLQEVKDLFEQFPEAGAGERYRKMALESIEKNIYWMKNFRSVVLNWLKTNA
;
A
#
# COMPACT_ATOMS: atom_id res chain seq x y z
N MET A 1 24.87 -16.26 -25.02
CA MET A 1 25.14 -14.94 -24.40
C MET A 1 25.71 -15.17 -23.01
N LYS A 2 26.67 -14.35 -22.55
CA LYS A 2 27.28 -14.50 -21.22
C LYS A 2 26.50 -13.69 -20.19
N ILE A 3 25.97 -14.34 -19.16
CA ILE A 3 25.21 -13.69 -18.08
C ILE A 3 26.03 -13.74 -16.81
N THR A 4 26.27 -12.57 -16.21
CA THR A 4 26.95 -12.45 -14.92
C THR A 4 25.95 -12.04 -13.85
N ILE A 5 25.84 -12.83 -12.78
CA ILE A 5 25.00 -12.54 -11.62
C ILE A 5 25.91 -12.36 -10.42
N THR A 6 25.79 -11.22 -9.75
CA THR A 6 26.61 -10.84 -8.60
C THR A 6 25.76 -10.53 -7.38
N HIS A 7 26.27 -10.82 -6.18
CA HIS A 7 25.66 -10.31 -4.95
C HIS A 7 25.80 -8.78 -4.92
N ASN A 8 24.70 -8.06 -4.73
CA ASN A 8 24.75 -6.60 -4.70
C ASN A 8 25.52 -6.11 -3.45
N LYS A 9 26.65 -5.43 -3.66
CA LYS A 9 27.55 -4.95 -2.61
C LYS A 9 27.12 -3.60 -2.01
N ARG A 10 26.16 -2.89 -2.63
CA ARG A 10 25.76 -1.51 -2.26
C ARG A 10 24.78 -1.43 -1.09
N LEU A 11 24.09 -2.51 -0.73
CA LEU A 11 23.12 -2.55 0.39
C LEU A 11 23.75 -2.95 1.74
N ARG A 12 25.08 -2.84 1.88
CA ARG A 12 25.78 -3.19 3.12
C ARG A 12 25.66 -2.04 4.13
N PRO A 13 25.21 -2.29 5.38
CA PRO A 13 25.32 -1.30 6.44
C PRO A 13 26.80 -0.89 6.59
N PRO A 14 27.14 0.41 6.71
CA PRO A 14 28.52 0.86 6.89
C PRO A 14 29.20 0.25 8.12
N SER A 15 28.43 -0.15 9.13
CA SER A 15 28.89 -0.66 10.42
C SER A 15 29.05 -2.19 10.50
N LEU A 16 28.71 -2.95 9.45
CA LEU A 16 28.84 -4.41 9.46
C LEU A 16 29.48 -4.91 8.17
N LEU A 17 30.77 -5.28 8.28
CA LEU A 17 31.54 -6.10 7.34
C LEU A 17 31.00 -7.54 7.22
N LEU A 18 29.68 -7.74 7.30
CA LEU A 18 29.09 -9.06 7.12
C LEU A 18 29.18 -9.43 5.64
N ARG A 19 30.09 -10.38 5.35
CA ARG A 19 30.28 -11.00 4.04
C ARG A 19 29.13 -11.98 3.78
N TYR A 20 27.90 -11.48 3.74
CA TYR A 20 26.76 -12.32 3.48
C TYR A 20 26.82 -12.90 2.06
N LYS A 21 26.81 -14.22 2.00
CA LYS A 21 26.83 -15.04 0.80
C LYS A 21 25.83 -16.15 1.02
N TRP A 22 25.10 -16.53 -0.02
CA TRP A 22 24.05 -17.53 0.08
C TRP A 22 24.21 -18.58 -1.02
N TYR A 23 23.66 -19.76 -0.74
CA TYR A 23 23.32 -20.73 -1.76
C TYR A 23 22.00 -20.29 -2.40
N ILE A 24 22.02 -19.92 -3.67
CA ILE A 24 20.83 -19.41 -4.37
C ILE A 24 20.56 -20.26 -5.60
N SER A 25 19.35 -20.84 -5.67
CA SER A 25 18.83 -21.43 -6.90
C SER A 25 18.26 -20.33 -7.80
N LEU A 26 18.87 -20.16 -8.95
CA LEU A 26 18.60 -19.13 -9.94
C LEU A 26 17.78 -19.72 -11.09
N ASN A 27 16.48 -19.83 -10.87
CA ASN A 27 15.55 -20.21 -11.94
C ASN A 27 15.36 -19.03 -12.89
N TYR A 28 15.38 -19.28 -14.18
CA TYR A 28 15.18 -18.23 -15.18
C TYR A 28 14.26 -18.66 -16.32
N LYS A 29 13.63 -17.67 -16.96
CA LYS A 29 12.87 -17.80 -18.19
C LYS A 29 13.21 -16.66 -19.14
N SER A 30 13.41 -16.95 -20.42
CA SER A 30 13.68 -15.94 -21.45
C SER A 30 12.46 -15.67 -22.33
N SER A 31 12.50 -14.57 -23.08
CA SER A 31 11.47 -14.19 -24.06
C SER A 31 11.32 -15.21 -25.21
N SER A 32 12.34 -16.02 -25.49
CA SER A 32 12.25 -17.14 -26.46
C SER A 32 11.53 -18.36 -25.90
N GLY A 33 11.29 -18.43 -24.59
CA GLY A 33 10.72 -19.58 -23.91
C GLY A 33 11.76 -20.52 -23.29
N THR A 34 13.07 -20.25 -23.44
CA THR A 34 14.11 -21.04 -22.76
C THR A 34 14.01 -20.84 -21.26
N GLU A 35 13.87 -21.94 -20.53
CA GLU A 35 13.86 -22.02 -19.07
C GLU A 35 15.06 -22.82 -18.56
N GLY A 36 15.51 -22.55 -17.34
CA GLY A 36 16.59 -23.30 -16.71
C GLY A 36 16.86 -22.87 -15.28
N THR A 37 17.82 -23.54 -14.66
CA THR A 37 18.23 -23.29 -13.28
C THR A 37 19.74 -23.30 -13.19
N GLU A 38 20.30 -22.26 -12.58
CA GLU A 38 21.70 -22.20 -12.18
C GLU A 38 21.82 -22.14 -10.66
N VAL A 39 22.99 -22.47 -10.12
CA VAL A 39 23.25 -22.39 -8.68
C VAL A 39 24.35 -21.40 -8.38
N MET A 40 24.02 -20.41 -7.55
CA MET A 40 24.99 -19.51 -6.94
C MET A 40 25.54 -20.15 -5.66
N ASP A 41 26.67 -20.82 -5.75
CA ASP A 41 27.36 -21.42 -4.59
C ASP A 41 28.25 -20.38 -3.89
N MET A 42 27.62 -19.49 -3.10
CA MET A 42 28.29 -18.47 -2.27
C MET A 42 29.27 -17.54 -3.02
N LYS A 43 29.26 -17.56 -4.35
CA LYS A 43 30.16 -16.83 -5.24
C LYS A 43 29.33 -16.24 -6.37
N ASP A 44 29.81 -15.13 -6.90
CA ASP A 44 29.27 -14.57 -8.13
C ASP A 44 29.41 -15.62 -9.24
N ILE A 45 28.37 -15.77 -10.05
CA ILE A 45 28.37 -16.75 -11.13
C ILE A 45 28.37 -16.07 -12.48
N THR A 46 28.98 -16.74 -13.44
CA THR A 46 28.84 -16.41 -14.83
C THR A 46 28.55 -17.68 -15.59
N PHE A 47 27.45 -17.70 -16.32
CA PHE A 47 27.05 -18.84 -17.12
C PHE A 47 26.78 -18.38 -18.56
N GLU A 48 26.98 -19.30 -19.48
CA GLU A 48 26.68 -19.11 -20.89
C GLU A 48 25.45 -19.93 -21.24
N ALA A 49 24.41 -19.26 -21.68
CA ALA A 49 23.20 -19.89 -22.17
C ALA A 49 22.78 -19.22 -23.48
N ASP A 50 22.24 -20.00 -24.40
CA ASP A 50 21.52 -19.45 -25.55
C ASP A 50 20.08 -19.16 -25.14
N LEU A 51 19.84 -17.91 -24.77
CA LEU A 51 18.55 -17.41 -24.30
C LEU A 51 17.77 -16.67 -25.37
N GLY A 52 18.23 -16.70 -26.63
CA GLY A 52 17.57 -15.96 -27.71
C GLY A 52 17.45 -14.44 -27.46
N LEU A 53 18.42 -13.85 -26.74
CA LEU A 53 18.47 -12.42 -26.41
C LEU A 53 19.04 -11.55 -27.54
N ASN A 54 18.94 -12.03 -28.77
CA ASN A 54 19.43 -11.40 -30.00
C ASN A 54 18.38 -10.51 -30.67
N GLN A 55 17.13 -10.56 -30.21
CA GLN A 55 16.04 -9.71 -30.72
C GLN A 55 15.91 -8.44 -29.89
N LYS A 56 15.44 -7.36 -30.54
CA LYS A 56 15.05 -6.13 -29.85
C LYS A 56 13.97 -6.45 -28.81
N ASP A 57 14.06 -5.83 -27.63
CA ASP A 57 13.11 -6.00 -26.51
C ASP A 57 13.04 -7.44 -25.96
N SER A 58 14.04 -8.27 -26.28
CA SER A 58 14.23 -9.56 -25.63
C SER A 58 14.57 -9.39 -24.15
N TRP A 59 14.19 -10.39 -23.34
CA TRP A 59 14.35 -10.33 -21.90
C TRP A 59 14.64 -11.69 -21.27
N VAL A 60 15.24 -11.67 -20.08
CA VAL A 60 15.42 -12.84 -19.21
C VAL A 60 14.94 -12.53 -17.79
N LYS A 61 13.91 -13.23 -17.36
CA LYS A 61 13.34 -13.18 -16.01
C LYS A 61 14.05 -14.18 -15.11
N ILE A 62 15.02 -13.71 -14.34
CA ILE A 62 15.59 -14.44 -13.19
C ILE A 62 14.56 -14.50 -12.04
N ASN A 63 14.64 -15.53 -11.19
CA ASN A 63 13.62 -15.89 -10.22
C ASN A 63 12.27 -16.19 -10.87
N HIS A 64 12.27 -17.00 -11.93
CA HIS A 64 11.02 -17.40 -12.59
C HIS A 64 10.06 -18.03 -11.57
N GLN A 65 8.79 -17.65 -11.61
CA GLN A 65 7.72 -18.01 -10.66
C GLN A 65 7.91 -17.50 -9.22
N GLN A 66 8.92 -16.67 -8.95
CA GLN A 66 9.20 -16.11 -7.61
C GLN A 66 9.37 -17.16 -6.51
N MET A 67 10.00 -18.29 -6.84
CA MET A 67 10.26 -19.39 -5.91
C MET A 67 11.46 -19.13 -4.98
N GLY A 68 12.34 -18.20 -5.35
CA GLY A 68 13.54 -17.86 -4.61
C GLY A 68 13.36 -16.68 -3.66
N PHE A 69 13.99 -16.73 -2.48
CA PHE A 69 13.99 -15.63 -1.51
C PHE A 69 15.11 -14.61 -1.81
N TYR A 70 14.98 -13.91 -2.94
CA TYR A 70 15.89 -12.85 -3.35
C TYR A 70 15.21 -11.90 -4.34
N ARG A 71 15.76 -10.68 -4.47
CA ARG A 71 15.36 -9.67 -5.45
C ARG A 71 16.34 -9.62 -6.60
N VAL A 72 15.87 -9.26 -7.79
CA VAL A 72 16.73 -9.15 -8.98
C VAL A 72 16.82 -7.71 -9.45
N LEU A 73 18.05 -7.20 -9.49
CA LEU A 73 18.37 -5.92 -10.14
C LEU A 73 18.82 -6.21 -11.57
N TYR A 74 18.04 -5.75 -12.54
CA TYR A 74 18.41 -5.83 -13.96
C TYR A 74 18.99 -4.50 -14.47
N PRO A 75 19.76 -4.52 -15.58
CA PRO A 75 20.10 -3.30 -16.32
C PRO A 75 18.85 -2.56 -16.84
N ASP A 76 18.93 -1.24 -17.01
CA ASP A 76 17.79 -0.41 -17.42
C ASP A 76 17.14 -0.87 -18.73
N ALA A 77 17.94 -1.31 -19.70
CA ALA A 77 17.43 -1.86 -20.96
C ALA A 77 16.54 -3.10 -20.76
N MET A 78 16.83 -3.94 -19.76
CA MET A 78 16.03 -5.13 -19.46
C MET A 78 14.70 -4.76 -18.80
N TRP A 79 14.71 -3.76 -17.91
CA TRP A 79 13.47 -3.20 -17.34
C TRP A 79 12.59 -2.61 -18.43
N ALA A 80 13.18 -1.90 -19.39
CA ALA A 80 12.48 -1.38 -20.57
C ALA A 80 11.90 -2.51 -21.43
N SER A 81 12.63 -3.61 -21.67
CA SER A 81 12.12 -4.79 -22.37
C SER A 81 10.89 -5.40 -21.66
N PHE A 82 10.93 -5.55 -20.32
CA PHE A 82 9.79 -6.07 -19.56
C PHE A 82 8.55 -5.18 -19.67
N SER A 83 8.71 -3.87 -19.48
CA SER A 83 7.59 -2.92 -19.63
C SER A 83 7.06 -2.94 -21.06
N THR A 84 7.94 -2.88 -22.07
CA THR A 84 7.56 -2.92 -23.49
C THR A 84 6.75 -4.17 -23.81
N HIS A 85 7.22 -5.35 -23.38
CA HIS A 85 6.50 -6.61 -23.56
C HIS A 85 5.09 -6.55 -22.95
N LEU A 86 4.98 -6.13 -21.69
CA LEU A 86 3.69 -6.12 -20.98
C LEU A 86 2.71 -5.05 -21.49
N VAL A 87 3.21 -3.87 -21.88
CA VAL A 87 2.41 -2.75 -22.37
C VAL A 87 1.96 -2.97 -23.82
N GLN A 88 2.85 -3.45 -24.70
CA GLN A 88 2.58 -3.51 -26.15
C GLN A 88 1.90 -4.79 -26.62
N THR A 89 1.95 -5.87 -25.83
CA THR A 89 1.27 -7.13 -26.17
C THR A 89 -0.07 -7.28 -25.44
N ASP A 90 -0.92 -8.18 -25.94
CA ASP A 90 -2.17 -8.53 -25.28
C ASP A 90 -1.94 -9.54 -24.14
N PRO A 91 -2.80 -9.56 -23.10
CA PRO A 91 -2.60 -10.43 -21.94
C PRO A 91 -2.47 -11.93 -22.24
N ASP A 92 -3.12 -12.42 -23.28
CA ASP A 92 -3.03 -13.81 -23.76
C ASP A 92 -1.66 -14.15 -24.38
N GLN A 93 -0.90 -13.13 -24.79
CA GLN A 93 0.45 -13.24 -25.33
C GLN A 93 1.53 -13.04 -24.25
N TRP A 94 1.15 -12.75 -23.01
CA TRP A 94 2.11 -12.58 -21.93
C TRP A 94 2.83 -13.89 -21.60
N LYS A 95 4.13 -13.93 -21.90
CA LYS A 95 5.01 -15.05 -21.53
C LYS A 95 5.47 -15.01 -20.06
N LEU A 96 5.17 -13.92 -19.35
CA LEU A 96 5.45 -13.73 -17.92
C LEU A 96 4.23 -14.15 -17.11
N SER A 97 4.42 -15.14 -16.23
CA SER A 97 3.35 -15.61 -15.35
C SER A 97 2.95 -14.55 -14.32
N SER A 98 1.80 -14.74 -13.68
CA SER A 98 1.30 -13.86 -12.62
C SER A 98 2.32 -13.65 -11.48
N PRO A 99 2.98 -14.70 -10.94
CA PRO A 99 4.10 -14.51 -10.01
C PRO A 99 5.27 -13.71 -10.60
N ASP A 100 5.63 -13.90 -11.87
CA ASP A 100 6.72 -13.15 -12.50
C ASP A 100 6.43 -11.65 -12.55
N ARG A 101 5.22 -11.28 -13.03
CA ARG A 101 4.78 -9.89 -13.12
C ARG A 101 4.71 -9.23 -11.75
N SER A 102 4.14 -9.95 -10.78
CA SER A 102 4.11 -9.56 -9.37
C SER A 102 5.49 -9.26 -8.80
N GLY A 103 6.46 -10.15 -9.03
CA GLY A 103 7.80 -9.93 -8.51
C GLY A 103 8.59 -8.87 -9.27
N LEU A 104 8.35 -8.67 -10.57
CA LEU A 104 8.91 -7.52 -11.30
C LEU A 104 8.45 -6.19 -10.69
N LEU A 105 7.15 -6.06 -10.41
CA LEU A 105 6.59 -4.88 -9.74
C LEU A 105 7.19 -4.69 -8.35
N ASN A 106 7.22 -5.77 -7.55
CA ASN A 106 7.73 -5.72 -6.19
C ASN A 106 9.23 -5.35 -6.13
N ASP A 107 10.04 -5.91 -7.03
CA ASP A 107 11.46 -5.61 -7.15
C ASP A 107 11.70 -4.19 -7.65
N ALA A 108 11.00 -3.75 -8.70
CA ALA A 108 11.15 -2.40 -9.24
C ALA A 108 10.87 -1.32 -8.17
N PHE A 109 9.76 -1.44 -7.42
CA PHE A 109 9.45 -0.49 -6.35
C PHE A 109 10.46 -0.54 -5.19
N SER A 110 10.89 -1.74 -4.78
CA SER A 110 11.83 -1.90 -3.67
C SER A 110 13.23 -1.39 -4.01
N LEU A 111 13.68 -1.64 -5.23
CA LEU A 111 14.96 -1.16 -5.75
C LEU A 111 14.93 0.36 -5.96
N ALA A 112 13.82 0.93 -6.43
CA ALA A 112 13.64 2.37 -6.54
C ALA A 112 13.67 3.05 -5.17
N ALA A 113 12.98 2.48 -4.18
CA ALA A 113 13.00 2.97 -2.80
C ALA A 113 14.40 2.91 -2.15
N ALA A 114 15.27 2.02 -2.63
CA ALA A 114 16.67 1.93 -2.23
C ALA A 114 17.62 2.80 -3.07
N GLY A 115 17.12 3.54 -4.06
CA GLY A 115 17.93 4.35 -4.98
C GLY A 115 18.79 3.54 -5.94
N LEU A 116 18.47 2.26 -6.16
CA LEU A 116 19.21 1.36 -7.05
C LEU A 116 18.72 1.41 -8.50
N VAL A 117 17.48 1.84 -8.73
CA VAL A 117 16.91 2.17 -10.04
C VAL A 117 16.15 3.48 -9.94
N SER A 118 15.93 4.16 -11.08
CA SER A 118 15.06 5.35 -11.12
C SER A 118 13.61 4.96 -10.83
N TYR A 119 12.84 5.87 -10.21
CA TYR A 119 11.39 5.71 -10.05
C TYR A 119 10.64 5.67 -11.38
N GLU A 120 11.25 6.11 -12.47
CA GLU A 120 10.70 5.93 -13.83
C GLU A 120 10.52 4.45 -14.17
N VAL A 121 11.38 3.55 -13.66
CA VAL A 121 11.29 2.11 -13.92
C VAL A 121 9.99 1.49 -13.39
N PRO A 122 9.65 1.57 -12.09
CA PRO A 122 8.38 1.04 -11.60
C PRO A 122 7.17 1.79 -12.16
N LEU A 123 7.26 3.08 -12.46
CA LEU A 123 6.16 3.85 -13.07
C LEU A 123 5.86 3.37 -14.49
N GLN A 124 6.90 3.22 -15.32
CA GLN A 124 6.82 2.69 -16.68
C GLN A 124 6.36 1.23 -16.71
N LEU A 125 6.80 0.42 -15.74
CA LEU A 125 6.29 -0.94 -15.59
C LEU A 125 4.81 -0.92 -15.21
N MET A 126 4.39 -0.06 -14.28
CA MET A 126 3.01 -0.01 -13.81
C MET A 126 1.99 0.33 -14.92
N SER A 127 2.41 0.97 -16.01
CA SER A 127 1.53 1.30 -17.15
C SER A 127 0.83 0.10 -17.81
N TYR A 128 1.29 -1.15 -17.56
CA TYR A 128 0.58 -2.33 -18.07
C TYR A 128 -0.64 -2.70 -17.20
N LEU A 129 -0.79 -2.16 -15.99
CA LEU A 129 -1.86 -2.54 -15.06
C LEU A 129 -3.27 -2.27 -15.60
N ALA A 130 -3.43 -1.32 -16.52
CA ALA A 130 -4.66 -1.15 -17.30
C ALA A 130 -5.15 -2.45 -17.97
N LYS A 131 -4.22 -3.36 -18.30
CA LYS A 131 -4.50 -4.68 -18.90
C LYS A 131 -4.48 -5.83 -17.88
N GLU A 132 -4.07 -5.60 -16.64
CA GLU A 132 -3.95 -6.64 -15.61
C GLU A 132 -5.31 -6.99 -14.98
N ARG A 133 -5.59 -8.28 -14.83
CA ARG A 133 -6.85 -8.79 -14.26
C ARG A 133 -6.62 -9.77 -13.11
N GLU A 134 -5.37 -10.08 -12.79
CA GLU A 134 -5.05 -11.00 -11.71
C GLU A 134 -4.75 -10.28 -10.40
N TYR A 135 -5.13 -10.93 -9.29
CA TYR A 135 -4.96 -10.37 -7.94
C TYR A 135 -3.50 -10.15 -7.54
N VAL A 136 -2.64 -11.13 -7.79
CA VAL A 136 -1.29 -11.14 -7.22
C VAL A 136 -0.43 -9.98 -7.75
N PRO A 137 -0.43 -9.64 -9.05
CA PRO A 137 0.28 -8.47 -9.56
C PRO A 137 -0.29 -7.14 -9.06
N TRP A 138 -1.62 -7.00 -8.99
CA TRP A 138 -2.27 -5.82 -8.40
C TRP A 138 -1.87 -5.62 -6.94
N ALA A 139 -1.93 -6.69 -6.13
CA ALA A 139 -1.52 -6.66 -4.74
C ALA A 139 -0.05 -6.24 -4.58
N SER A 140 0.84 -6.74 -5.43
CA SER A 140 2.26 -6.37 -5.44
C SER A 140 2.48 -4.92 -5.86
N ALA A 141 1.81 -4.42 -6.89
CA ALA A 141 1.89 -3.01 -7.28
C ALA A 141 1.43 -2.08 -6.14
N LEU A 142 0.33 -2.44 -5.46
CA LEU A 142 -0.24 -1.62 -4.39
C LEU A 142 0.70 -1.40 -3.21
N THR A 143 1.69 -2.26 -2.99
CA THR A 143 2.74 -2.03 -1.98
C THR A 143 3.55 -0.76 -2.25
N GLY A 144 3.84 -0.46 -3.51
CA GLY A 144 4.53 0.76 -3.95
C GLY A 144 3.58 1.93 -4.20
N VAL A 145 2.44 1.68 -4.86
CA VAL A 145 1.41 2.69 -5.17
C VAL A 145 0.91 3.36 -3.89
N SER A 146 0.57 2.58 -2.86
CA SER A 146 0.07 3.14 -1.59
C SER A 146 1.13 4.01 -0.88
N TYR A 147 2.42 3.73 -1.07
CA TYR A 147 3.49 4.58 -0.54
C TYR A 147 3.55 5.91 -1.30
N ILE A 148 3.61 5.89 -2.63
CA ILE A 148 3.64 7.12 -3.44
C ILE A 148 2.39 7.98 -3.20
N HIS A 149 1.21 7.35 -3.20
CA HIS A 149 -0.05 8.02 -2.90
C HIS A 149 -0.01 8.73 -1.55
N ARG A 150 0.47 8.06 -0.49
CA ARG A 150 0.61 8.69 0.83
C ARG A 150 1.63 9.81 0.83
N MET A 151 2.80 9.64 0.20
CA MET A 151 3.84 10.68 0.19
C MET A 151 3.39 11.94 -0.55
N LEU A 152 2.63 11.80 -1.63
CA LEU A 152 2.17 12.90 -2.46
C LEU A 152 0.81 13.48 -2.05
N ARG A 153 0.09 12.92 -1.06
CA ARG A 153 -1.31 13.33 -0.74
C ARG A 153 -1.52 14.81 -0.40
N LEU A 154 -0.48 15.50 0.08
CA LEU A 154 -0.49 16.94 0.38
C LEU A 154 0.33 17.76 -0.63
N ASP A 155 0.77 17.12 -1.71
CA ASP A 155 1.55 17.74 -2.75
C ASP A 155 0.67 18.61 -3.66
N PRO A 156 1.10 19.82 -4.06
CA PRO A 156 0.34 20.65 -5.00
C PRO A 156 0.04 19.97 -6.34
N GLU A 157 0.88 19.01 -6.76
CA GLU A 157 0.74 18.30 -8.04
C GLU A 157 0.10 16.90 -7.88
N PHE A 158 -0.53 16.62 -6.72
CA PHE A 158 -1.14 15.32 -6.43
C PHE A 158 -2.14 14.84 -7.48
N GLY A 159 -2.84 15.77 -8.14
CA GLY A 159 -3.77 15.45 -9.23
C GLY A 159 -3.13 14.69 -10.41
N LEU A 160 -1.84 14.88 -10.67
CA LEU A 160 -1.13 14.11 -11.70
C LEU A 160 -1.03 12.62 -11.32
N TRP A 161 -0.81 12.35 -10.03
CA TRP A 161 -0.73 10.98 -9.53
C TRP A 161 -2.09 10.29 -9.55
N THR A 162 -3.15 10.95 -9.09
CA THR A 162 -4.50 10.37 -9.08
C THR A 162 -5.03 10.13 -10.48
N LYS A 163 -4.75 11.04 -11.44
CA LYS A 163 -5.08 10.85 -12.85
C LYS A 163 -4.42 9.60 -13.43
N PHE A 164 -3.08 9.50 -13.33
CA PHE A 164 -2.35 8.35 -13.85
C PHE A 164 -2.80 7.03 -13.22
N LEU A 165 -2.96 6.99 -11.89
CA LEU A 165 -3.45 5.79 -11.20
C LEU A 165 -4.87 5.44 -11.65
N GLY A 166 -5.72 6.44 -11.87
CA GLY A 166 -7.07 6.31 -12.39
C GLY A 166 -7.10 5.60 -13.74
N ASP A 167 -6.22 5.99 -14.65
CA ASP A 167 -6.09 5.38 -15.98
C ASP A 167 -5.65 3.91 -15.92
N GLN A 168 -4.90 3.53 -14.88
CA GLN A 168 -4.50 2.13 -14.66
C GLN A 168 -5.62 1.28 -14.05
N VAL A 169 -6.34 1.81 -13.06
CA VAL A 169 -7.34 1.02 -12.30
C VAL A 169 -8.70 0.96 -12.99
N ARG A 170 -9.12 2.04 -13.67
CA ARG A 170 -10.44 2.16 -14.29
C ARG A 170 -10.76 0.98 -15.22
N PRO A 171 -9.88 0.58 -16.17
CA PRO A 171 -10.20 -0.55 -17.05
C PRO A 171 -10.37 -1.88 -16.30
N ALA A 172 -9.62 -2.08 -15.21
CA ALA A 172 -9.69 -3.29 -14.41
C ALA A 172 -10.98 -3.35 -13.57
N VAL A 173 -11.38 -2.25 -12.93
CA VAL A 173 -12.63 -2.20 -12.15
C VAL A 173 -13.86 -2.28 -13.06
N THR A 174 -13.86 -1.61 -14.21
CA THR A 174 -14.96 -1.70 -15.19
C THR A 174 -15.11 -3.12 -15.74
N ALA A 175 -14.01 -3.81 -16.04
CA ALA A 175 -14.05 -5.18 -16.52
C ALA A 175 -14.53 -6.19 -15.46
N LEU A 176 -14.19 -5.96 -14.19
CA LEU A 176 -14.55 -6.85 -13.09
C LEU A 176 -15.98 -6.64 -12.59
N GLY A 177 -16.48 -5.40 -12.68
CA GLY A 177 -17.77 -4.98 -12.14
C GLY A 177 -17.84 -5.01 -10.62
N PHE A 178 -19.00 -4.61 -10.08
CA PHE A 178 -19.19 -4.38 -8.65
C PHE A 178 -19.93 -5.50 -7.90
N SER A 179 -20.50 -6.47 -8.62
CA SER A 179 -21.28 -7.57 -8.03
C SER A 179 -20.48 -8.87 -7.99
N ASP A 180 -20.57 -9.59 -6.88
CA ASP A 180 -20.10 -10.97 -6.79
C ASP A 180 -21.17 -11.90 -7.40
N GLU A 181 -20.72 -12.94 -8.11
CA GLU A 181 -21.55 -14.12 -8.40
C GLU A 181 -21.02 -15.29 -7.57
N ASP A 182 -21.91 -16.15 -7.04
CA ASP A 182 -21.52 -17.25 -6.15
C ASP A 182 -20.57 -18.28 -6.80
N THR A 183 -20.57 -18.35 -8.13
CA THR A 183 -19.71 -19.22 -8.94
C THR A 183 -18.30 -18.67 -9.14
N GLN A 184 -18.04 -17.40 -8.80
CA GLN A 184 -16.75 -16.77 -9.03
C GLN A 184 -15.68 -17.30 -8.05
N PRO A 185 -14.43 -17.52 -8.53
CA PRO A 185 -13.32 -17.88 -7.66
C PRO A 185 -13.11 -16.85 -6.55
N TYR A 186 -12.74 -17.32 -5.35
CA TYR A 186 -12.46 -16.46 -4.19
C TYR A 186 -11.45 -15.35 -4.52
N ILE A 187 -10.42 -15.65 -5.32
CA ILE A 187 -9.38 -14.66 -5.69
C ILE A 187 -9.96 -13.47 -6.47
N THR A 188 -10.95 -13.70 -7.33
CA THR A 188 -11.67 -12.67 -8.08
C THR A 188 -12.51 -11.81 -7.14
N ARG A 189 -13.14 -12.44 -6.14
CA ARG A 189 -13.99 -11.77 -5.15
C ARG A 189 -13.19 -10.85 -4.21
N ILE A 190 -11.93 -11.17 -3.91
CA ILE A 190 -11.05 -10.28 -3.12
C ILE A 190 -10.31 -9.25 -3.97
N LEU A 191 -10.15 -9.46 -5.28
CA LEU A 191 -9.65 -8.43 -6.20
C LEU A 191 -10.62 -7.26 -6.30
N ARG A 192 -11.93 -7.52 -6.26
CA ARG A 192 -12.98 -6.50 -6.38
C ARG A 192 -12.87 -5.36 -5.37
N PRO A 193 -12.91 -5.59 -4.04
CA PRO A 193 -12.77 -4.50 -3.08
C PRO A 193 -11.40 -3.81 -3.17
N MET A 194 -10.35 -4.51 -3.60
CA MET A 194 -9.02 -3.92 -3.83
C MET A 194 -9.03 -2.91 -4.99
N LEU A 195 -9.58 -3.29 -6.14
CA LEU A 195 -9.70 -2.38 -7.29
C LEU A 195 -10.68 -1.25 -7.02
N MET A 196 -11.82 -1.54 -6.39
CA MET A 196 -12.79 -0.50 -5.99
C MET A 196 -12.14 0.52 -5.05
N SER A 197 -11.44 0.08 -4.00
CA SER A 197 -10.74 0.99 -3.09
C SER A 197 -9.69 1.83 -3.81
N THR A 198 -8.98 1.24 -4.77
CA THR A 198 -7.98 1.95 -5.58
C THR A 198 -8.62 2.96 -6.51
N ALA A 199 -9.75 2.64 -7.15
CA ALA A 199 -10.51 3.58 -7.99
C ALA A 199 -11.13 4.73 -7.18
N LEU A 200 -11.50 4.49 -5.92
CA LEU A 200 -11.99 5.52 -5.00
C LEU A 200 -10.89 6.50 -4.57
N TRP A 201 -9.61 6.09 -4.60
CA TRP A 201 -8.47 7.01 -4.41
C TRP A 201 -8.28 7.97 -5.58
N THR A 202 -8.94 7.73 -6.70
CA THR A 202 -8.78 8.49 -7.95
C THR A 202 -10.07 9.19 -8.36
N ASP A 203 -11.04 9.29 -7.45
CA ASP A 203 -12.37 9.87 -7.68
C ASP A 203 -13.07 9.28 -8.92
N ASP A 204 -12.95 7.96 -9.13
CA ASP A 204 -13.64 7.28 -10.23
C ASP A 204 -15.16 7.38 -10.11
N GLU A 205 -15.79 8.07 -11.06
CA GLU A 205 -17.22 8.39 -11.02
C GLU A 205 -18.13 7.14 -10.99
N GLN A 206 -17.79 6.08 -11.74
CA GLN A 206 -18.59 4.85 -11.77
C GLN A 206 -18.57 4.14 -10.42
N THR A 207 -17.39 4.02 -9.83
CA THR A 207 -17.22 3.41 -8.51
C THR A 207 -17.85 4.26 -7.41
N LEU A 208 -17.73 5.59 -7.48
CA LEU A 208 -18.38 6.52 -6.55
C LEU A 208 -19.91 6.41 -6.62
N ALA A 209 -20.49 6.38 -7.82
CA ALA A 209 -21.93 6.22 -8.02
C ALA A 209 -22.43 4.88 -7.47
N TYR A 210 -21.69 3.79 -7.71
CA TYR A 210 -22.02 2.48 -7.14
C TYR A 210 -22.00 2.52 -5.60
N VAL A 211 -20.94 3.06 -5.00
CA VAL A 211 -20.82 3.20 -3.55
C VAL A 211 -21.95 4.05 -2.98
N GLN A 212 -22.29 5.17 -3.62
CA GLN A 212 -23.38 6.03 -3.18
C GLN A 212 -24.72 5.29 -3.15
N ASN A 213 -25.04 4.57 -4.22
CA ASN A 213 -26.29 3.84 -4.36
C ASN A 213 -26.41 2.73 -3.31
N GLU A 214 -25.37 1.91 -3.14
CA GLU A 214 -25.37 0.83 -2.14
C GLU A 214 -25.39 1.39 -0.70
N PHE A 215 -24.67 2.48 -0.45
CA PHE A 215 -24.65 3.12 0.86
C PHE A 215 -26.03 3.67 1.24
N ARG A 216 -26.72 4.33 0.31
CA ARG A 216 -28.08 4.84 0.53
C ARG A 216 -29.12 3.71 0.64
N ALA A 217 -29.04 2.69 -0.21
CA ALA A 217 -29.89 1.51 -0.10
C ALA A 217 -29.76 0.84 1.27
N TRP A 218 -28.54 0.75 1.81
CA TRP A 218 -28.30 0.22 3.15
C TRP A 218 -28.80 1.12 4.27
N LEU A 219 -28.45 2.40 4.23
CA LEU A 219 -28.79 3.30 5.32
C LEU A 219 -30.28 3.59 5.43
N ASP A 220 -30.92 3.86 4.28
CA ASP A 220 -32.29 4.37 4.23
C ASP A 220 -33.29 3.21 4.26
N ASN A 221 -32.97 2.08 3.60
CA ASN A 221 -33.91 0.97 3.41
C ASN A 221 -33.52 -0.30 4.18
N GLY A 222 -32.34 -0.33 4.78
CA GLY A 222 -31.82 -1.53 5.47
C GLY A 222 -31.29 -2.61 4.53
N THR A 223 -31.18 -2.34 3.23
CA THR A 223 -30.69 -3.31 2.24
C THR A 223 -29.18 -3.48 2.39
N ILE A 224 -28.75 -4.59 2.98
CA ILE A 224 -27.33 -4.87 3.18
C ILE A 224 -26.67 -5.09 1.81
N PRO A 225 -25.50 -4.49 1.53
CA PRO A 225 -24.80 -4.71 0.26
C PRO A 225 -24.58 -6.20 0.00
N THR A 226 -24.86 -6.60 -1.23
CA THR A 226 -24.98 -8.01 -1.63
C THR A 226 -23.66 -8.76 -1.47
N SER A 227 -22.53 -8.15 -1.83
CA SER A 227 -21.21 -8.74 -1.63
C SER A 227 -20.64 -8.46 -0.24
N VAL A 228 -20.40 -9.52 0.54
CA VAL A 228 -19.74 -9.45 1.86
C VAL A 228 -18.35 -8.82 1.77
N ASN A 229 -17.66 -8.98 0.63
CA ASN A 229 -16.31 -8.45 0.41
C ASN A 229 -16.31 -6.94 0.16
N THR A 230 -17.37 -6.39 -0.42
CA THR A 230 -17.45 -4.95 -0.76
C THR A 230 -18.09 -4.11 0.35
N ARG A 231 -18.85 -4.71 1.29
CA ARG A 231 -19.52 -4.00 2.41
C ARG A 231 -18.65 -2.99 3.13
N GLY A 232 -17.45 -3.39 3.56
CA GLY A 232 -16.53 -2.49 4.26
C GLY A 232 -16.17 -1.26 3.41
N THR A 233 -15.91 -1.47 2.12
CA THR A 233 -15.63 -0.40 1.15
C THR A 233 -16.84 0.52 0.99
N VAL A 234 -18.05 -0.05 0.83
CA VAL A 234 -19.28 0.73 0.68
C VAL A 234 -19.56 1.59 1.91
N TYR A 235 -19.45 1.03 3.13
CA TYR A 235 -19.72 1.80 4.34
C TYR A 235 -18.69 2.92 4.55
N ALA A 236 -17.40 2.58 4.40
CA ALA A 236 -16.31 3.51 4.61
C ALA A 236 -16.34 4.67 3.63
N TYR A 237 -16.34 4.38 2.32
CA TYR A 237 -16.33 5.44 1.31
C TYR A 237 -17.70 6.10 1.13
N GLY A 238 -18.79 5.39 1.43
CA GLY A 238 -20.13 5.98 1.46
C GLY A 238 -20.23 7.10 2.48
N LEU A 239 -19.74 6.87 3.71
CA LEU A 239 -19.69 7.91 4.73
C LEU A 239 -18.63 8.97 4.41
N GLU A 240 -17.44 8.57 3.93
CA GLU A 240 -16.35 9.50 3.58
C GLU A 240 -16.78 10.52 2.52
N GLN A 241 -17.46 10.07 1.46
CA GLN A 241 -17.76 10.90 0.29
C GLN A 241 -19.13 11.56 0.36
N PHE A 242 -20.13 10.89 0.94
CA PHE A 242 -21.54 11.32 0.89
C PHE A 242 -22.20 11.46 2.27
N GLY A 243 -21.45 11.21 3.35
CA GLY A 243 -21.98 11.19 4.71
C GLY A 243 -22.27 12.57 5.27
N THR A 244 -23.41 12.67 5.93
CA THR A 244 -23.82 13.80 6.79
C THR A 244 -23.67 13.44 8.28
N ASP A 245 -23.78 14.43 9.16
CA ASP A 245 -23.88 14.22 10.61
C ASP A 245 -24.98 13.22 11.00
N ARG A 246 -26.11 13.25 10.29
CA ARG A 246 -27.22 12.32 10.50
C ARG A 246 -26.86 10.90 10.06
N ASP A 247 -26.17 10.75 8.94
CA ASP A 247 -25.71 9.45 8.46
C ASP A 247 -24.72 8.83 9.47
N TRP A 248 -23.76 9.62 9.96
CA TRP A 248 -22.84 9.20 11.01
C TRP A 248 -23.57 8.76 12.28
N GLU A 249 -24.54 9.54 12.75
CA GLU A 249 -25.33 9.19 13.92
C GLU A 249 -26.10 7.88 13.70
N SER A 250 -26.63 7.67 12.49
CA SER A 250 -27.34 6.44 12.13
C SER A 250 -26.40 5.22 12.17
N LEU A 251 -25.15 5.35 11.69
CA LEU A 251 -24.12 4.32 11.81
C LEU A 251 -23.75 4.07 13.27
N TRP A 252 -23.63 5.13 14.08
CA TRP A 252 -23.32 5.02 15.50
C TRP A 252 -24.41 4.24 16.26
N GLN A 253 -25.68 4.53 16.03
CA GLN A 253 -26.78 3.78 16.64
C GLN A 253 -26.78 2.31 16.21
N ARG A 254 -26.48 2.02 14.92
CA ARG A 254 -26.30 0.65 14.43
C ARG A 254 -25.14 -0.05 15.12
N TYR A 255 -24.00 0.62 15.29
CA TYR A 255 -22.85 0.09 16.03
C TYR A 255 -23.22 -0.31 17.47
N LEU A 256 -24.02 0.49 18.17
CA LEU A 256 -24.38 0.19 19.56
C LEU A 256 -25.17 -1.12 19.71
N VAL A 257 -26.06 -1.42 18.78
CA VAL A 257 -26.95 -2.60 18.84
C VAL A 257 -26.42 -3.80 18.04
N GLU A 258 -25.38 -3.63 17.22
CA GLU A 258 -24.81 -4.71 16.41
C GLU A 258 -24.13 -5.79 17.28
N SER A 259 -24.45 -7.04 16.94
CA SER A 259 -24.03 -8.25 17.64
C SER A 259 -22.87 -8.97 16.95
N SER A 260 -22.79 -8.88 15.61
CA SER A 260 -21.72 -9.45 14.79
C SER A 260 -20.44 -8.66 15.00
N PRO A 261 -19.36 -9.28 15.51
CA PRO A 261 -18.08 -8.61 15.68
C PRO A 261 -17.51 -8.07 14.36
N GLN A 262 -17.64 -8.82 13.27
CA GLN A 262 -17.14 -8.41 11.96
C GLN A 262 -17.92 -7.22 11.40
N GLU A 263 -19.23 -7.17 11.63
CA GLU A 263 -20.04 -6.04 11.19
C GLU A 263 -19.78 -4.80 12.05
N LYS A 264 -19.60 -4.98 13.35
CA LYS A 264 -19.15 -3.91 14.26
C LYS A 264 -17.84 -3.28 13.79
N GLU A 265 -16.86 -4.09 13.42
CA GLU A 265 -15.57 -3.63 12.91
C GLU A 265 -15.73 -2.81 11.62
N ARG A 266 -16.57 -3.27 10.67
CA ARG A 266 -16.85 -2.51 9.44
C ARG A 266 -17.53 -1.17 9.70
N ILE A 267 -18.52 -1.15 10.61
CA ILE A 267 -19.20 0.11 10.98
C ILE A 267 -18.22 1.05 11.68
N MET A 268 -17.33 0.52 12.52
CA MET A 268 -16.31 1.31 13.22
C MET A 268 -15.28 1.92 12.25
N ASP A 269 -14.76 1.15 11.29
CA ASP A 269 -13.90 1.66 10.22
C ASP A 269 -14.61 2.74 9.40
N ALA A 270 -15.91 2.56 9.11
CA ALA A 270 -16.71 3.55 8.42
C ALA A 270 -16.89 4.85 9.22
N LEU A 271 -17.23 4.76 10.51
CA LEU A 271 -17.33 5.94 11.39
C LEU A 271 -16.02 6.72 11.47
N ALA A 272 -14.88 6.04 11.43
CA ALA A 272 -13.55 6.63 11.43
C ALA A 272 -13.21 7.39 10.14
N ARG A 273 -13.94 7.16 9.05
CA ARG A 273 -13.77 7.78 7.73
C ARG A 273 -14.53 9.09 7.55
N ALA A 274 -15.26 9.55 8.56
CA ALA A 274 -15.95 10.83 8.53
C ALA A 274 -15.00 11.99 8.16
N ARG A 275 -15.43 12.92 7.31
CA ARG A 275 -14.60 14.08 6.93
C ARG A 275 -14.69 15.24 7.91
N GLN A 276 -15.75 15.29 8.71
CA GLN A 276 -16.04 16.40 9.61
C GLN A 276 -15.18 16.29 10.89
N PRO A 277 -14.38 17.34 11.23
CA PRO A 277 -13.51 17.30 12.40
C PRO A 277 -14.19 16.95 13.72
N HIS A 278 -15.40 17.45 13.95
CA HIS A 278 -16.14 17.19 15.20
C HIS A 278 -16.59 15.73 15.33
N LEU A 279 -16.91 15.05 14.21
CA LEU A 279 -17.29 13.64 14.21
C LEU A 279 -16.08 12.73 14.47
N ILE A 280 -14.93 13.05 13.86
CA ILE A 280 -13.65 12.37 14.12
C ILE A 280 -13.30 12.47 15.61
N MET A 281 -13.33 13.69 16.16
CA MET A 281 -13.02 13.94 17.57
C MET A 281 -14.02 13.25 18.51
N ARG A 282 -15.30 13.19 18.14
CA ARG A 282 -16.33 12.47 18.90
C ARG A 282 -16.02 10.98 18.99
N LEU A 283 -15.65 10.34 17.87
CA LEU A 283 -15.26 8.92 17.86
C LEU A 283 -14.05 8.66 18.75
N LEU A 284 -13.00 9.48 18.63
CA LEU A 284 -11.80 9.37 19.46
C LEU A 284 -12.12 9.50 20.96
N ASN A 285 -12.98 10.44 21.32
CA ASN A 285 -13.41 10.63 22.70
C ASN A 285 -14.26 9.44 23.21
N TYR A 286 -15.14 8.87 22.39
CA TYR A 286 -15.86 7.65 22.75
C TYR A 286 -14.91 6.46 23.00
N ALA A 287 -13.85 6.32 22.20
CA ALA A 287 -12.83 5.30 22.40
C ALA A 287 -12.02 5.54 23.69
N LYS A 288 -11.70 6.80 24.00
CA LYS A 288 -11.02 7.18 25.25
C LYS A 288 -11.89 6.91 26.46
N GLU A 289 -13.17 7.28 26.45
CA GLU A 289 -14.11 7.04 27.55
C GLU A 289 -14.29 5.55 27.86
N GLY A 290 -14.31 4.70 26.84
CA GLY A 290 -14.37 3.24 27.01
C GLY A 290 -15.73 2.71 27.50
N LYS A 291 -16.81 3.50 27.39
CA LYS A 291 -18.18 3.08 27.75
C LYS A 291 -18.81 2.15 26.70
N HIS A 292 -18.69 2.52 25.43
CA HIS A 292 -19.33 1.81 24.31
C HIS A 292 -18.32 1.08 23.42
N ILE A 293 -17.10 1.63 23.30
CA ILE A 293 -15.99 1.01 22.59
C ILE A 293 -15.13 0.26 23.60
N ARG A 294 -14.87 -1.02 23.35
CA ARG A 294 -14.13 -1.87 24.28
C ARG A 294 -12.69 -1.38 24.37
N ARG A 295 -12.06 -1.58 25.54
CA ARG A 295 -10.66 -1.20 25.78
C ARG A 295 -9.69 -1.75 24.71
N GLN A 296 -9.91 -2.98 24.26
CA GLN A 296 -9.09 -3.62 23.23
C GLN A 296 -9.26 -3.03 21.82
N ASP A 297 -10.41 -2.40 21.54
CA ASP A 297 -10.73 -1.82 20.24
C ASP A 297 -10.22 -0.38 20.10
N PHE A 298 -9.75 0.23 21.21
CA PHE A 298 -9.19 1.58 21.22
C PHE A 298 -8.11 1.80 20.15
N PHE A 299 -7.16 0.86 20.06
CA PHE A 299 -6.05 0.97 19.10
C PHE A 299 -6.50 0.77 17.65
N THR A 300 -7.56 -0.01 17.44
CA THR A 300 -8.18 -0.17 16.12
C THR A 300 -8.80 1.15 15.68
N VAL A 301 -9.61 1.80 16.54
CA VAL A 301 -10.19 3.11 16.24
C VAL A 301 -9.12 4.14 15.91
N VAL A 302 -8.05 4.22 16.70
CA VAL A 302 -6.93 5.14 16.46
C VAL A 302 -6.25 4.84 15.11
N ALA A 303 -6.07 3.56 14.77
CA ALA A 303 -5.48 3.15 13.50
C ALA A 303 -6.40 3.44 12.30
N ASP A 304 -7.72 3.30 12.44
CA ASP A 304 -8.71 3.58 11.41
C ASP A 304 -8.80 5.09 11.16
N VAL A 305 -8.86 5.88 12.23
CA VAL A 305 -8.80 7.35 12.14
C VAL A 305 -7.46 7.79 11.54
N GLY A 306 -6.35 7.12 11.84
CA GLY A 306 -5.05 7.40 11.24
C GLY A 306 -4.97 7.17 9.73
N ARG A 307 -5.88 6.35 9.18
CA ARG A 307 -6.02 6.14 7.72
C ARG A 307 -6.89 7.21 7.04
N ASN A 308 -7.61 8.02 7.80
CA ASN A 308 -8.46 9.08 7.30
C ASN A 308 -7.63 10.35 6.99
N PRO A 309 -7.56 10.81 5.72
CA PRO A 309 -6.82 12.01 5.36
C PRO A 309 -7.26 13.27 6.13
N ALA A 310 -8.56 13.40 6.44
CA ALA A 310 -9.11 14.53 7.18
C ALA A 310 -8.69 14.55 8.66
N ALA A 311 -8.25 13.41 9.20
CA ALA A 311 -7.84 13.27 10.60
C ALA A 311 -6.32 13.48 10.83
N PHE A 312 -5.53 13.64 9.77
CA PHE A 312 -4.06 13.60 9.83
C PHE A 312 -3.44 14.53 10.88
N GLY A 313 -3.92 15.78 10.97
CA GLY A 313 -3.49 16.73 12.01
C GLY A 313 -4.19 16.49 13.35
N LEU A 314 -5.51 16.32 13.32
CA LEU A 314 -6.37 16.20 14.50
C LEU A 314 -5.98 15.04 15.42
N LEU A 315 -5.67 13.87 14.83
CA LEU A 315 -5.33 12.67 15.59
C LEU A 315 -4.04 12.87 16.40
N TRP A 316 -3.06 13.58 15.85
CA TRP A 316 -1.79 13.83 16.53
C TRP A 316 -1.98 14.80 17.70
N ASP A 317 -2.69 15.90 17.46
CA ASP A 317 -2.96 16.90 18.49
C ASP A 317 -3.76 16.32 19.65
N TRP A 318 -4.81 15.55 19.34
CA TRP A 318 -5.55 14.80 20.33
C TRP A 318 -4.67 13.79 21.08
N THR A 319 -3.78 13.09 20.37
CA THR A 319 -2.89 12.11 21.01
C THR A 319 -1.94 12.79 22.00
N ARG A 320 -1.31 13.91 21.60
CA ARG A 320 -0.41 14.68 22.47
C ARG A 320 -1.14 15.20 23.70
N ALA A 321 -2.31 15.80 23.52
CA ALA A 321 -3.12 16.35 24.60
C ALA A 321 -3.55 15.29 25.64
N ASN A 322 -3.62 14.02 25.24
CA ASN A 322 -4.08 12.92 26.08
C ASN A 322 -2.98 11.90 26.44
N TYR A 323 -1.73 12.16 26.05
CA TYR A 323 -0.68 11.14 26.10
C TYR A 323 -0.44 10.61 27.52
N GLN A 324 -0.36 11.49 28.52
CA GLN A 324 -0.23 11.07 29.92
C GLN A 324 -1.39 10.16 30.35
N SER A 325 -2.63 10.49 29.99
CA SER A 325 -3.79 9.65 30.33
C SER A 325 -3.72 8.26 29.67
N PHE A 326 -3.06 8.15 28.52
CA PHE A 326 -2.84 6.86 27.86
C PHE A 326 -1.72 6.07 28.54
N VAL A 327 -0.65 6.74 28.99
CA VAL A 327 0.39 6.14 29.84
C VAL A 327 -0.26 5.57 31.11
N ASP A 328 -1.11 6.34 31.78
CA ASP A 328 -1.79 5.92 33.00
C ASP A 328 -2.76 4.75 32.75
N ARG A 329 -3.50 4.79 31.63
CA ARG A 329 -4.50 3.77 31.29
C ARG A 329 -3.86 2.45 30.85
N PHE A 330 -2.84 2.49 30.01
CA PHE A 330 -2.29 1.32 29.33
C PHE A 330 -0.94 0.86 29.89
N SER A 331 -0.21 1.70 30.60
CA SER A 331 1.20 1.51 30.97
C SER A 331 2.15 1.51 29.77
N ILE A 332 3.38 1.96 30.00
CA ILE A 332 4.49 1.88 29.03
C ILE A 332 4.87 0.44 28.67
N THR A 333 4.38 -0.56 29.41
CA THR A 333 4.61 -1.99 29.13
C THR A 333 3.66 -2.56 28.07
N ASP A 334 2.58 -1.84 27.71
CA ASP A 334 1.63 -2.30 26.70
C ASP A 334 2.21 -2.16 25.28
N ARG A 335 2.31 -3.28 24.57
CA ARG A 335 2.89 -3.33 23.22
C ARG A 335 2.01 -2.64 22.17
N TYR A 336 0.70 -2.63 22.33
CA TYR A 336 -0.20 -1.94 21.40
C TYR A 336 -0.10 -0.42 21.56
N PHE A 337 0.01 0.06 22.80
CA PHE A 337 0.30 1.46 23.06
C PHE A 337 1.65 1.89 22.47
N GLY A 338 2.70 1.08 22.67
CA GLY A 338 4.01 1.32 22.06
C GLY A 338 3.98 1.37 20.53
N ARG A 339 3.16 0.53 19.89
CA ARG A 339 2.97 0.48 18.42
C ARG A 339 2.18 1.66 17.88
N MET A 340 1.24 2.20 18.65
CA MET A 340 0.29 3.22 18.22
C MET A 340 0.99 4.43 17.62
N LEU A 341 2.01 4.96 18.33
CA LEU A 341 2.78 6.11 17.89
C LEU A 341 3.45 5.87 16.53
N TYR A 342 4.09 4.71 16.34
CA TYR A 342 4.69 4.36 15.06
C TYR A 342 3.67 4.37 13.91
N TYR A 343 2.53 3.70 14.06
CA TYR A 343 1.55 3.62 12.98
C TYR A 343 0.87 4.95 12.66
N MET A 344 0.72 5.82 13.66
CA MET A 344 0.17 7.16 13.49
C MET A 344 1.13 8.11 12.75
N THR A 345 2.44 7.99 13.00
CA THR A 345 3.42 8.97 12.51
C THR A 345 4.28 8.46 11.34
N ARG A 346 4.26 7.16 11.03
CA ARG A 346 5.11 6.54 9.98
C ARG A 346 4.97 7.15 8.59
N ASP A 347 3.86 7.85 8.32
CA ASP A 347 3.55 8.47 7.04
C ASP A 347 3.80 9.99 7.03
N TYR A 348 4.45 10.53 8.07
CA TYR A 348 4.94 11.91 8.12
C TYR A 348 6.22 12.02 7.26
N ASN A 349 6.37 13.15 6.58
CA ASN A 349 7.42 13.33 5.57
C ASN A 349 8.02 14.75 5.55
N THR A 350 7.88 15.51 6.64
CA THR A 350 8.43 16.86 6.79
C THR A 350 9.28 16.98 8.06
N GLU A 351 10.29 17.85 8.03
CA GLU A 351 11.16 18.13 9.19
C GLU A 351 10.35 18.66 10.38
N PHE A 352 9.33 19.48 10.13
CA PHE A 352 8.44 19.98 11.17
C PHE A 352 7.76 18.83 11.91
N LYS A 353 7.18 17.87 11.18
CA LYS A 353 6.53 16.70 11.78
C LYS A 353 7.52 15.78 12.48
N LEU A 354 8.75 15.66 11.98
CA LEU A 354 9.82 14.93 12.68
C LEU A 354 10.12 15.57 14.03
N GLN A 355 10.24 16.89 14.08
CA GLN A 355 10.51 17.61 15.32
C GLN A 355 9.35 17.45 16.32
N GLU A 356 8.09 17.59 15.88
CA GLU A 356 6.94 17.39 16.78
C GLU A 356 6.94 16.01 17.46
N VAL A 357 7.37 14.96 16.75
CA VAL A 357 7.47 13.60 17.29
C VAL A 357 8.64 13.47 18.27
N LYS A 358 9.79 14.10 17.96
CA LYS A 358 10.95 14.15 18.87
C LYS A 358 10.59 14.85 20.18
N ASP A 359 9.92 16.01 20.10
CA ASP A 359 9.51 16.78 21.27
C ASP A 359 8.62 15.96 22.20
N LEU A 360 7.66 15.19 21.65
CA LEU A 360 6.83 14.29 22.47
C LEU A 360 7.67 13.20 23.14
N PHE A 361 8.64 12.63 22.44
CA PHE A 361 9.48 11.57 23.01
C PHE A 361 10.44 12.09 24.07
N GLU A 362 10.92 13.33 23.93
CA GLU A 362 11.72 14.03 24.95
C GLU A 362 10.88 14.38 26.18
N GLN A 363 9.61 14.78 25.99
CA GLN A 363 8.68 15.03 27.09
C GLN A 363 8.36 13.77 27.89
N PHE A 364 8.35 12.60 27.25
CA PHE A 364 8.03 11.30 27.86
C PHE A 364 9.16 10.28 27.62
N PRO A 365 10.35 10.44 28.23
CA PRO A 365 11.55 9.68 27.84
C PRO A 365 11.42 8.16 28.07
N GLU A 366 10.69 7.75 29.09
CA GLU A 366 10.46 6.34 29.42
C GLU A 366 9.46 5.70 28.45
N ALA A 367 9.99 4.91 27.50
CA ALA A 367 9.19 4.33 26.43
C ALA A 367 8.72 2.88 26.68
N GLY A 368 9.35 2.16 27.62
CA GLY A 368 9.06 0.76 27.91
C GLY A 368 8.99 -0.13 26.66
N ALA A 369 7.88 -0.84 26.48
CA ALA A 369 7.62 -1.69 25.31
C ALA A 369 7.53 -0.92 23.97
N GLY A 370 7.44 0.41 24.01
CA GLY A 370 7.40 1.29 22.85
C GLY A 370 8.76 1.76 22.34
N GLU A 371 9.87 1.51 23.04
CA GLU A 371 11.20 2.06 22.70
C GLU A 371 11.61 1.76 21.24
N ARG A 372 11.52 0.49 20.84
CA ARG A 372 11.81 0.07 19.45
C ARG A 372 10.91 0.78 18.44
N TYR A 373 9.62 0.95 18.76
CA TYR A 373 8.65 1.56 17.86
C TYR A 373 8.85 3.07 17.74
N ARG A 374 9.30 3.75 18.79
CA ARG A 374 9.71 5.15 18.73
C ARG A 374 10.91 5.34 17.81
N LYS A 375 11.92 4.49 17.90
CA LYS A 375 13.06 4.49 16.97
C LYS A 375 12.60 4.28 15.53
N MET A 376 11.78 3.25 15.29
CA MET A 376 11.21 2.98 13.97
C MET A 376 10.35 4.15 13.45
N ALA A 377 9.65 4.88 14.32
CA ALA A 377 8.88 6.05 13.94
C ALA A 377 9.79 7.15 13.39
N LEU A 378 10.84 7.52 14.12
CA LEU A 378 11.81 8.53 13.67
C LEU A 378 12.50 8.11 12.38
N GLU A 379 13.00 6.87 12.30
CA GLU A 379 13.65 6.32 11.09
C GLU A 379 12.70 6.34 9.87
N SER A 380 11.42 6.04 10.06
CA SER A 380 10.42 6.07 8.99
C SER A 380 10.19 7.49 8.48
N ILE A 381 10.07 8.47 9.38
CA ILE A 381 9.87 9.88 9.02
C ILE A 381 11.10 10.42 8.29
N GLU A 382 12.30 10.14 8.79
CA GLU A 382 13.57 10.52 8.16
C GLU A 382 13.70 9.91 6.77
N LYS A 383 13.35 8.62 6.60
CA LYS A 383 13.29 7.96 5.29
C LYS A 383 12.31 8.65 4.34
N ASN A 384 11.13 9.04 4.82
CA ASN A 384 10.13 9.71 4.01
C ASN A 384 10.58 11.13 3.60
N ILE A 385 11.21 11.88 4.50
CA ILE A 385 11.82 13.19 4.19
C ILE A 385 12.90 13.02 3.11
N TYR A 386 13.76 12.01 3.26
CA TYR A 386 14.74 11.66 2.23
C TYR A 386 14.07 11.35 0.90
N TRP A 387 12.98 10.58 0.91
CA TRP A 387 12.24 10.26 -0.30
C TRP A 387 11.67 11.50 -0.98
N MET A 388 11.02 12.38 -0.20
CA MET A 388 10.46 13.64 -0.69
C MET A 388 11.53 14.56 -1.28
N LYS A 389 12.73 14.57 -0.71
CA LYS A 389 13.86 15.37 -1.20
C LYS A 389 14.47 14.82 -2.49
N ASN A 390 14.61 13.50 -2.62
CA ASN A 390 15.44 12.88 -3.67
C ASN A 390 14.65 12.26 -4.82
N PHE A 391 13.40 11.84 -4.60
CA PHE A 391 12.65 11.06 -5.59
C PHE A 391 11.34 11.71 -6.04
N ARG A 392 10.77 12.62 -5.24
CA ARG A 392 9.54 13.35 -5.57
C ARG A 392 9.59 13.98 -6.97
N SER A 393 10.64 14.73 -7.29
CA SER A 393 10.76 15.43 -8.57
C SER A 393 10.83 14.48 -9.76
N VAL A 394 11.52 13.34 -9.63
CA VAL A 394 11.59 12.30 -10.65
C VAL A 394 10.20 11.74 -10.93
N VAL A 395 9.45 11.39 -9.88
CA VAL A 395 8.07 10.90 -10.02
C VAL A 395 7.17 11.94 -10.69
N LEU A 396 7.17 13.18 -10.21
CA LEU A 396 6.31 14.23 -10.76
C LEU A 396 6.66 14.61 -12.21
N ASN A 397 7.95 14.64 -12.56
CA ASN A 397 8.38 14.92 -13.92
C ASN A 397 7.97 13.81 -14.89
N TRP A 398 8.09 12.54 -14.48
CA TRP A 398 7.61 11.42 -15.27
C TRP A 398 6.09 11.47 -15.47
N LEU A 399 5.34 11.83 -14.42
CA LEU A 399 3.88 11.98 -14.51
C LEU A 399 3.49 13.12 -15.46
N LYS A 400 4.20 14.25 -15.48
CA LYS A 400 3.90 15.36 -16.41
C LYS A 400 3.92 14.96 -17.89
N THR A 401 4.71 13.94 -18.24
CA THR A 401 4.85 13.48 -19.63
C THR A 401 3.99 12.25 -19.96
N ASN A 402 3.47 11.55 -18.94
CA ASN A 402 2.82 10.23 -19.11
C ASN A 402 1.46 10.09 -18.42
N ALA A 403 1.02 11.07 -17.62
CA ALA A 403 -0.23 11.05 -16.84
C ALA A 403 -1.41 11.72 -17.55
#